data_AF-A0A940HR51-F1
#
_entry.id   AF-A0A940HR51-F1
#
_cell.length_a   1.000
_cell.length_b   1.000
_cell.length_c   1.000
_cell.angle_alpha   90.00
_cell.angle_beta   90.00
_cell.angle_gamma   90.00
#
_symmetry.space_group_name_H-M   'P 1'
#
loop_
_entity.id
_entity.type
_entity.pdbx_description
1 polymer ?
#
loop_
_entity_poly.entity_id
_entity_poly.type
_entity_poly.pdbx_seq_one_letter_code
_entity_poly.pdbx_strand_id
1 'polypeptide(L)'
;MKKMVFLGMLLPAVCSTAWAQYTLDSTRRMSPGVVYKHYKTTSPAQKIYVMEIDLDEPTVRLQAVKSANIINGPKETVPKMYADHDRIRYHEVTAGINSDFFTSGGPQYNPRHMMIGDGEILWDTMLNRTVFAITEANVPFITKLNESYTLTAGGSSITI
;
A
#
# COMPACT_ATOMS: atom_id res chain seq x y z
N MET A 1 -70.58 -21.31 2.87
CA MET A 1 -69.16 -21.49 2.46
C MET A 1 -68.32 -20.44 3.17
N LYS A 2 -67.59 -20.81 4.23
CA LYS A 2 -66.73 -19.89 5.00
C LYS A 2 -65.33 -19.91 4.39
N LYS A 3 -64.84 -18.78 3.87
CA LYS A 3 -63.44 -18.63 3.43
C LYS A 3 -62.61 -18.15 4.62
N MET A 4 -61.79 -19.04 5.17
CA MET A 4 -60.72 -18.66 6.10
C MET A 4 -59.62 -18.01 5.28
N VAL A 5 -59.39 -16.71 5.48
CA VAL A 5 -58.21 -16.02 4.96
C VAL A 5 -57.12 -16.14 6.01
N PHE A 6 -56.12 -16.97 5.73
CA PHE A 6 -54.91 -17.08 6.53
C PHE A 6 -54.13 -15.76 6.41
N LEU A 7 -54.09 -14.99 7.49
CA LEU A 7 -53.23 -13.82 7.65
C LEU A 7 -51.80 -14.30 7.96
N GLY A 8 -51.15 -14.88 6.95
CA GLY A 8 -49.70 -15.14 6.99
C GLY A 8 -48.97 -13.86 6.63
N MET A 9 -48.83 -12.94 7.58
CA MET A 9 -47.92 -11.81 7.42
C MET A 9 -46.50 -12.36 7.55
N LEU A 10 -45.86 -12.56 6.39
CA LEU A 10 -44.41 -12.69 6.29
C LEU A 10 -43.77 -11.56 7.10
N LEU A 11 -43.09 -11.89 8.20
CA LEU A 11 -42.02 -11.04 8.68
C LEU A 11 -40.96 -11.06 7.57
N PRO A 12 -40.69 -9.97 6.84
CA PRO A 12 -39.42 -9.89 6.14
C PRO A 12 -38.36 -9.94 7.24
N ALA A 13 -37.56 -11.00 7.21
CA ALA A 13 -36.30 -11.05 7.93
C ALA A 13 -35.53 -9.78 7.53
N VAL A 14 -35.55 -8.78 8.40
CA VAL A 14 -34.61 -7.67 8.38
C VAL A 14 -33.29 -8.30 8.77
N CYS A 15 -32.68 -8.97 7.80
CA CYS A 15 -31.29 -9.33 7.82
C CYS A 15 -30.56 -7.99 7.76
N SER A 16 -30.36 -7.39 8.92
CA SER A 16 -29.39 -6.32 9.11
C SER A 16 -28.05 -6.91 8.73
N THR A 17 -27.68 -6.74 7.46
CA THR A 17 -26.28 -6.69 7.11
C THR A 17 -25.71 -5.56 7.97
N ALA A 18 -25.07 -5.92 9.09
CA ALA A 18 -24.22 -5.02 9.83
C ALA A 18 -22.97 -4.86 8.98
N TRP A 19 -23.06 -4.04 7.92
CA TRP A 19 -21.87 -3.53 7.26
C TRP A 19 -21.09 -2.83 8.35
N ALA A 20 -19.79 -3.11 8.47
CA ALA A 20 -18.94 -2.39 9.41
C ALA A 20 -19.15 -0.90 9.16
N GLN A 21 -19.91 -0.24 10.04
CA GLN A 21 -20.29 1.14 9.86
C GLN A 21 -19.04 1.96 10.16
N TYR A 22 -18.39 2.43 9.11
CA TYR A 22 -17.36 3.43 9.22
C TYR A 22 -18.03 4.80 9.14
N THR A 23 -17.71 5.65 10.10
CA THR A 23 -18.13 7.04 10.11
C THR A 23 -16.91 7.89 9.78
N LEU A 24 -17.05 8.78 8.79
CA LEU A 24 -16.04 9.79 8.52
C LEU A 24 -16.00 10.75 9.70
N ASP A 25 -14.86 10.79 10.39
CA ASP A 25 -14.62 11.65 11.55
C ASP A 25 -14.07 13.01 11.11
N SER A 26 -13.11 13.02 10.18
CA SER A 26 -12.56 14.26 9.64
C SER A 26 -11.97 14.09 8.23
N THR A 27 -11.92 15.21 7.51
CA THR A 27 -11.26 15.36 6.22
C THR A 27 -10.33 16.56 6.27
N ARG A 28 -9.15 16.46 5.68
CA ARG A 28 -8.16 17.53 5.58
C ARG A 28 -7.44 17.46 4.25
N ARG A 29 -7.44 18.55 3.49
CA ARG A 29 -6.55 18.69 2.32
C ARG A 29 -5.13 18.94 2.82
N MET A 30 -4.18 18.13 2.34
CA MET A 30 -2.77 18.22 2.74
C MET A 30 -1.96 19.05 1.75
N SER A 31 -2.23 18.87 0.45
CA SER A 31 -1.61 19.59 -0.67
C SER A 31 -2.54 19.50 -1.90
N PRO A 32 -2.20 20.08 -3.07
CA PRO A 32 -2.83 19.69 -4.34
C PRO A 32 -2.75 18.18 -4.56
N GLY A 33 -3.84 17.57 -5.04
CA GLY A 33 -3.92 16.11 -5.25
C GLY A 33 -3.92 15.22 -4.01
N VAL A 34 -3.76 15.75 -2.78
CA VAL A 34 -3.64 14.91 -1.57
C VAL A 34 -4.67 15.27 -0.50
N VAL A 35 -5.50 14.29 -0.12
CA VAL A 35 -6.56 14.43 0.90
C VAL A 35 -6.43 13.35 1.97
N TYR A 36 -6.34 13.78 3.22
CA TYR A 36 -6.35 12.92 4.38
C TYR A 36 -7.78 12.77 4.93
N LYS A 37 -8.19 11.53 5.20
CA LYS A 37 -9.47 11.18 5.83
C LYS A 37 -9.25 10.29 7.04
N HIS A 38 -9.94 10.61 8.13
CA HIS A 38 -9.96 9.80 9.34
C HIS A 38 -11.36 9.21 9.51
N TYR A 39 -11.42 7.89 9.63
CA TYR A 39 -12.65 7.16 9.89
C TYR A 39 -12.59 6.45 11.24
N LYS A 40 -13.76 6.23 11.83
CA LYS A 40 -13.94 5.42 13.04
C LYS A 40 -14.98 4.35 12.79
N THR A 41 -14.78 3.17 13.36
CA THR A 41 -15.80 2.11 13.39
C THR A 41 -16.29 1.90 14.82
N THR A 42 -17.54 1.47 14.98
CA THR A 42 -18.13 1.27 16.30
C THR A 42 -17.91 -0.14 16.85
N SER A 43 -17.91 -1.17 15.99
CA SER A 43 -17.71 -2.56 16.38
C SER A 43 -17.07 -3.38 15.25
N PRO A 44 -15.81 -3.82 15.40
CA PRO A 44 -14.88 -3.46 16.46
C PRO A 44 -14.57 -1.96 16.44
N ALA A 45 -14.20 -1.39 17.59
CA ALA A 45 -13.76 0.00 17.67
C ALA A 45 -12.37 0.16 17.03
N GLN A 46 -12.30 0.81 15.87
CA GLN A 46 -11.05 1.04 15.13
C GLN A 46 -10.96 2.49 14.67
N LYS A 47 -9.72 2.93 14.44
CA LYS A 47 -9.41 4.19 13.75
C LYS A 47 -8.72 3.83 12.44
N ILE A 48 -9.23 4.34 11.34
CA ILE A 48 -8.71 4.09 10.00
C ILE A 48 -8.26 5.43 9.43
N TYR A 49 -6.99 5.48 9.03
CA TYR A 49 -6.36 6.66 8.46
C TYR A 49 -6.11 6.41 6.98
N VAL A 50 -6.72 7.24 6.12
CA VAL A 50 -6.66 7.09 4.66
C VAL A 50 -6.05 8.35 4.06
N MET A 51 -5.07 8.16 3.19
CA MET A 51 -4.57 9.21 2.31
C MET A 51 -5.02 8.90 0.90
N GLU A 52 -5.81 9.78 0.32
CA GLU A 52 -6.17 9.75 -1.10
C GLU A 52 -5.16 10.61 -1.85
N ILE A 53 -4.58 10.03 -2.90
CA ILE A 53 -3.56 10.66 -3.74
C ILE A 53 -4.03 10.59 -5.18
N ASP A 54 -4.11 11.76 -5.81
CA ASP A 54 -4.29 11.92 -7.24
C ASP A 54 -2.94 11.71 -7.95
N LEU A 55 -2.87 10.70 -8.82
CA LEU A 55 -1.66 10.37 -9.57
C LEU A 55 -1.50 11.24 -10.83
N ASP A 56 -2.54 11.97 -11.23
CA ASP A 56 -2.49 12.92 -12.34
C ASP A 56 -2.04 14.32 -11.88
N GLU A 57 -1.96 14.58 -10.56
CA GLU A 57 -1.41 15.82 -10.01
C GLU A 57 0.12 15.88 -10.20
N PRO A 58 0.66 16.76 -11.06
CA PRO A 58 2.08 16.77 -11.40
C PRO A 58 3.02 17.08 -10.22
N THR A 59 2.51 17.70 -9.15
CA THR A 59 3.34 18.03 -7.98
C THR A 59 3.47 16.91 -6.95
N VAL A 60 2.80 15.77 -7.15
CA VAL A 60 2.80 14.66 -6.19
C VAL A 60 3.38 13.39 -6.81
N ARG A 61 4.20 12.69 -6.03
CA ARG A 61 4.77 11.39 -6.42
C ARG A 61 4.77 10.44 -5.24
N LEU A 62 4.58 9.15 -5.52
CA LEU A 62 4.82 8.09 -4.55
C LEU A 62 6.25 7.56 -4.75
N GLN A 63 7.00 7.43 -3.66
CA GLN A 63 8.36 6.92 -3.68
C GLN A 63 8.49 5.75 -2.69
N ALA A 64 9.12 4.67 -3.14
CA ALA A 64 9.58 3.61 -2.27
C ALA A 64 10.92 4.00 -1.63
N VAL A 65 10.97 4.05 -0.30
CA VAL A 65 12.16 4.49 0.46
C VAL A 65 12.77 3.33 1.25
N LYS A 66 14.09 3.38 1.42
CA LYS A 66 14.88 2.34 2.13
C LYS A 66 15.43 2.90 3.43
N SER A 67 15.49 2.07 4.46
CA SER A 67 16.21 2.44 5.69
C SER A 67 17.68 2.72 5.38
N ALA A 68 18.22 3.81 5.94
CA ALA A 68 19.57 4.30 5.68
C ALA A 68 19.93 4.44 4.17
N ASN A 69 18.92 4.55 3.30
CA ASN A 69 19.06 4.56 1.84
C ASN A 69 19.80 3.36 1.22
N ILE A 70 19.83 2.21 1.91
CA ILE A 70 20.49 0.99 1.42
C ILE A 70 19.57 -0.23 1.52
N ILE A 71 19.79 -1.22 0.66
CA ILE A 71 19.34 -2.59 0.91
C ILE A 71 20.17 -3.12 2.08
N ASN A 72 19.57 -3.97 2.92
CA ASN A 72 20.21 -4.50 4.13
C ASN A 72 20.47 -3.42 5.20
N GLY A 73 19.63 -2.39 5.24
CA GLY A 73 19.67 -1.34 6.27
C GLY A 73 19.23 -1.81 7.65
N PRO A 74 19.46 -0.98 8.70
CA PRO A 74 18.95 -1.24 10.03
C PRO A 74 17.43 -1.12 10.08
N LYS A 75 16.79 -1.61 11.15
CA LYS A 75 15.37 -1.34 11.38
C LYS A 75 15.16 0.15 11.64
N GLU A 76 14.20 0.75 10.95
CA GLU A 76 13.90 2.18 11.08
C GLU A 76 12.40 2.44 11.23
N THR A 77 12.05 3.56 11.84
CA THR A 77 10.65 3.98 12.01
C THR A 77 10.21 4.89 10.87
N VAL A 78 8.92 4.85 10.51
CA VAL A 78 8.33 5.75 9.49
C VAL A 78 8.62 7.24 9.82
N PRO A 79 8.47 7.73 11.07
CA PRO A 79 8.82 9.12 11.38
C PRO A 79 10.29 9.48 11.15
N LYS A 80 11.22 8.56 11.43
CA LYS A 80 12.65 8.82 11.18
C LYS A 80 12.94 8.87 9.68
N MET A 81 12.42 7.91 8.92
CA MET A 81 12.57 7.89 7.46
C MET A 81 11.91 9.11 6.81
N TYR A 82 10.73 9.52 7.28
CA TYR A 82 10.09 10.77 6.88
C TYR A 82 11.04 11.95 7.10
N ALA A 83 11.57 12.10 8.32
CA ALA A 83 12.42 13.24 8.68
C ALA A 83 13.74 13.27 7.90
N ASP A 84 14.29 12.12 7.52
CA ASP A 84 15.49 12.04 6.69
C ASP A 84 15.22 12.49 5.26
N HIS A 85 14.07 12.12 4.70
CA HIS A 85 13.70 12.46 3.33
C HIS A 85 13.19 13.89 3.18
N ASP A 86 12.52 14.44 4.19
CA ASP A 86 12.00 15.82 4.21
C ASP A 86 13.12 16.88 4.28
N ARG A 87 14.33 16.48 4.68
CA ARG A 87 15.52 17.34 4.69
C ARG A 87 16.19 17.45 3.32
N ILE A 88 15.79 16.64 2.35
CA ILE A 88 16.38 16.66 1.02
C ILE A 88 15.87 17.90 0.28
N ARG A 89 16.80 18.68 -0.27
CA ARG A 89 16.46 19.91 -0.99
C ARG A 89 15.51 19.59 -2.16
N TYR A 90 14.41 20.35 -2.24
CA TYR A 90 13.35 20.17 -3.26
C TYR A 90 12.59 18.84 -3.17
N HIS A 91 12.53 18.24 -1.97
CA HIS A 91 11.82 16.99 -1.73
C HIS A 91 10.95 17.13 -0.47
N GLU A 92 9.78 17.74 -0.65
CA GLU A 92 8.81 17.95 0.43
C GLU A 92 7.98 16.68 0.65
N VAL A 93 8.12 16.07 1.82
CA VAL A 93 7.41 14.82 2.12
C VAL A 93 6.05 15.16 2.74
N THR A 94 4.95 14.73 2.12
CA THR A 94 3.60 15.00 2.65
C THR A 94 3.16 13.95 3.68
N ALA A 95 3.53 12.68 3.48
CA ALA A 95 3.17 11.56 4.34
C ALA A 95 4.06 10.34 4.10
N GLY A 96 4.05 9.40 5.02
CA GLY A 96 4.72 8.11 4.88
C GLY A 96 3.94 6.99 5.58
N ILE A 97 4.04 5.78 5.04
CA ILE A 97 3.52 4.54 5.62
C ILE A 97 4.61 3.47 5.61
N ASN A 98 4.47 2.43 6.43
CA ASN A 98 5.27 1.22 6.23
C ASN A 98 4.77 0.46 4.98
N SER A 99 5.66 -0.29 4.33
CA SER A 99 5.35 -1.04 3.11
C SER A 99 5.47 -2.55 3.32
N ASP A 100 6.47 -3.20 2.71
CA ASP A 100 6.61 -4.66 2.66
C ASP A 100 6.97 -5.28 4.02
N PHE A 101 6.81 -6.60 4.11
CA PHE A 101 7.45 -7.41 5.13
C PHE A 101 8.96 -7.32 5.00
N PHE A 102 9.65 -7.48 6.13
CA PHE A 102 11.10 -7.50 6.18
C PHE A 102 11.61 -8.72 6.96
N THR A 103 12.87 -9.10 6.74
CA THR A 103 13.53 -10.16 7.50
C THR A 103 13.56 -9.78 8.98
N SER A 104 13.42 -10.75 9.88
CA SER A 104 13.40 -10.53 11.33
C SER A 104 14.46 -11.39 12.02
N GLY A 105 15.16 -10.86 13.02
CA GLY A 105 16.06 -11.65 13.89
C GLY A 105 17.56 -11.46 13.67
N GLY A 106 17.99 -10.44 12.90
CA GLY A 106 19.40 -10.08 12.72
C GLY A 106 19.62 -8.56 12.77
N PRO A 107 20.88 -8.07 12.68
CA PRO A 107 21.17 -6.64 12.70
C PRO A 107 20.66 -5.90 11.45
N GLN A 108 20.36 -6.63 10.36
CA GLN A 108 19.87 -6.08 9.11
C GLN A 108 18.48 -6.60 8.73
N TYR A 109 17.72 -5.74 8.05
CA TYR A 109 16.31 -5.93 7.76
C TYR A 109 16.06 -5.73 6.26
N ASN A 110 16.17 -6.81 5.48
CA ASN A 110 15.91 -6.81 4.04
C ASN A 110 14.40 -6.91 3.76
N PRO A 111 13.91 -6.32 2.66
CA PRO A 111 12.58 -6.65 2.13
C PRO A 111 12.43 -8.16 1.97
N ARG A 112 11.24 -8.70 2.21
CA ARG A 112 10.99 -10.13 1.97
C ARG A 112 10.58 -10.40 0.53
N HIS A 113 10.07 -9.40 -0.15
CA HIS A 113 9.61 -9.50 -1.53
C HIS A 113 10.23 -8.41 -2.38
N MET A 114 9.84 -8.41 -3.64
CA MET A 114 10.37 -7.51 -4.64
C MET A 114 10.24 -6.03 -4.25
N MET A 115 11.33 -5.31 -4.40
CA MET A 115 11.39 -3.85 -4.27
C MET A 115 11.90 -3.26 -5.57
N ILE A 116 11.08 -2.38 -6.16
CA ILE A 116 11.44 -1.59 -7.34
C ILE A 116 11.52 -0.14 -6.91
N GLY A 117 12.57 0.57 -7.36
CA GLY A 117 12.71 2.01 -7.13
C GLY A 117 13.37 2.65 -8.35
N ASP A 118 12.83 3.79 -8.79
CA ASP A 118 13.35 4.57 -9.92
C ASP A 118 13.58 3.73 -11.21
N GLY A 119 12.70 2.75 -11.46
CA GLY A 119 12.77 1.86 -12.62
C GLY A 119 13.69 0.65 -12.47
N GLU A 120 14.40 0.53 -11.35
CA GLU A 120 15.34 -0.57 -11.08
C GLU A 120 14.76 -1.59 -10.09
N ILE A 121 15.00 -2.88 -10.35
CA ILE A 121 14.78 -3.93 -9.35
C ILE A 121 15.92 -3.82 -8.33
N LEU A 122 15.57 -3.36 -7.13
CA LEU A 122 16.52 -3.15 -6.03
C LEU A 122 16.71 -4.43 -5.21
N TRP A 123 15.69 -5.27 -5.17
CA TRP A 123 15.67 -6.53 -4.43
C TRP A 123 14.59 -7.44 -5.00
N ASP A 124 14.87 -8.74 -5.12
CA ASP A 124 13.87 -9.78 -5.36
C ASP A 124 14.30 -11.10 -4.69
N THR A 125 13.31 -11.84 -4.17
CA THR A 125 13.48 -13.14 -3.52
C THR A 125 12.86 -14.29 -4.32
N MET A 126 12.37 -14.03 -5.53
CA MET A 126 11.68 -14.99 -6.40
C MET A 126 10.45 -15.67 -5.75
N LEU A 127 9.87 -15.06 -4.71
CA LEU A 127 8.72 -15.62 -3.98
C LEU A 127 7.36 -15.41 -4.68
N ASN A 128 7.36 -14.91 -5.91
CA ASN A 128 6.20 -14.67 -6.78
C ASN A 128 4.97 -14.13 -6.01
N ARG A 129 5.18 -13.01 -5.33
CA ARG A 129 4.14 -12.26 -4.61
C ARG A 129 3.67 -11.06 -5.42
N THR A 130 2.47 -10.63 -5.09
CA THR A 130 1.88 -9.42 -5.67
C THR A 130 2.68 -8.20 -5.23
N VAL A 131 3.01 -7.33 -6.18
CA VAL A 131 3.64 -6.02 -5.96
C VAL A 131 2.64 -4.91 -6.26
N PHE A 132 2.77 -3.78 -5.56
CA PHE A 132 2.19 -2.51 -5.98
C PHE A 132 3.28 -1.69 -6.65
N ALA A 133 3.00 -1.18 -7.84
CA ALA A 133 3.90 -0.31 -8.57
C ALA A 133 3.12 0.69 -9.42
N ILE A 134 3.82 1.71 -9.90
CA ILE A 134 3.30 2.77 -10.76
C ILE A 134 4.21 2.82 -11.98
N THR A 135 3.62 2.80 -13.18
CA THR A 135 4.39 2.91 -14.43
C THR A 135 4.91 4.33 -14.64
N GLU A 136 5.83 4.53 -15.58
CA GLU A 136 6.30 5.87 -15.99
C GLU A 136 5.16 6.78 -16.49
N ALA A 137 4.04 6.20 -16.95
CA ALA A 137 2.84 6.91 -17.37
C ALA A 137 1.84 7.15 -16.21
N ASN A 138 2.29 7.06 -14.96
CA ASN A 138 1.47 7.21 -13.74
C ASN A 138 0.30 6.22 -13.61
N VAL A 139 0.38 5.04 -14.24
CA VAL A 139 -0.66 4.02 -14.12
C VAL A 139 -0.33 3.08 -12.95
N PRO A 140 -1.13 3.04 -11.88
CA PRO A 140 -0.91 2.12 -10.77
C PRO A 140 -1.36 0.71 -11.15
N PHE A 141 -0.65 -0.30 -10.65
CA PHE A 141 -1.07 -1.69 -10.78
C PHE A 141 -0.70 -2.50 -9.54
N ILE A 142 -1.48 -3.57 -9.32
CA ILE A 142 -1.26 -4.56 -8.27
C ILE A 142 -1.28 -5.93 -8.95
N THR A 143 -0.11 -6.53 -9.13
CA THR A 143 -0.01 -7.83 -9.83
C THR A 143 1.24 -8.60 -9.42
N LYS A 144 1.31 -9.87 -9.80
CA LYS A 144 2.53 -10.65 -9.78
C LYS A 144 3.32 -10.35 -11.05
N LEU A 145 4.61 -10.05 -10.91
CA LEU A 145 5.49 -9.87 -12.06
C LEU A 145 6.11 -11.22 -12.44
N ASN A 146 6.17 -11.48 -13.76
CA ASN A 146 6.92 -12.59 -14.31
C ASN A 146 8.28 -12.04 -14.73
N GLU A 147 9.34 -12.61 -14.18
CA GLU A 147 10.70 -12.16 -14.41
C GLU A 147 11.51 -13.27 -15.05
N SER A 148 12.48 -12.88 -15.85
CA SER A 148 13.46 -13.78 -16.43
C SER A 148 14.77 -13.02 -16.59
N TYR A 149 15.83 -13.57 -16.02
CA TYR A 149 17.14 -12.94 -15.99
C TYR A 149 18.08 -13.72 -16.90
N THR A 150 18.87 -13.05 -17.73
CA THR A 150 19.90 -13.73 -18.55
C THR A 150 21.28 -13.27 -18.13
N LEU A 151 22.09 -14.21 -17.63
CA LEU A 151 23.50 -13.99 -17.36
C LEU A 151 24.32 -14.40 -18.59
N THR A 152 25.10 -13.46 -19.14
CA THR A 152 26.04 -13.75 -20.23
C THR A 152 27.48 -13.61 -19.73
N ALA A 153 28.29 -14.66 -19.88
CA ALA A 153 29.70 -14.65 -19.52
C ALA A 153 30.53 -15.49 -20.50
N GLY A 154 31.58 -14.89 -21.08
CA GLY A 154 32.54 -15.62 -21.93
C GLY A 154 31.95 -16.29 -23.17
N GLY A 155 30.83 -15.79 -23.70
CA GLY A 155 30.12 -16.37 -24.85
C GLY A 155 29.03 -17.39 -24.49
N SER A 156 28.86 -17.72 -23.21
CA SER A 156 27.78 -18.56 -22.71
C SER A 156 26.66 -17.72 -22.11
N SER A 157 25.40 -18.16 -22.25
CA SER A 157 24.23 -17.54 -21.64
C SER A 157 23.45 -18.54 -20.78
N ILE A 158 23.03 -18.12 -19.59
CA ILE A 158 22.12 -18.88 -18.72
C ILE A 158 20.93 -17.99 -18.40
N THR A 159 19.72 -18.52 -18.60
CA THR A 159 18.48 -17.89 -18.16
C THR A 159 18.07 -18.44 -16.80
N ILE A 160 17.78 -17.55 -15.85
CA ILE A 160 17.34 -17.81 -14.48
C ILE A 160 15.95 -17.24 -14.30
#